data_AF-A0A086KVY8-F1
#
_entry.id   AF-A0A086KVY8-F1
#
_cell.length_a   1.000
_cell.length_b   1.000
_cell.length_c   1.000
_cell.angle_alpha   90.00
_cell.angle_beta   90.00
_cell.angle_gamma   90.00
#
_symmetry.space_group_name_H-M   'P 1'
#
loop_
_entity.id
_entity.type
_entity.pdbx_description
1 polymer ?
#
loop_
_entity_poly.entity_id
_entity_poly.type
_entity_poly.pdbx_seq_one_letter_code
_entity_poly.pdbx_strand_id
1 'polypeptide(L)' 'PLQDGDIVNIDITVFFKGMHGDLNETYCVGDNVDEDSKRLIKGAYECLMEAVKQ' A
#
# COMPACT_ATOMS: atom_id res chain seq x y z
N PRO A 1 -12.73 -14.40 0.54
CA PRO A 1 -12.46 -13.74 -0.76
C PRO A 1 -12.39 -12.23 -0.54
N LEU A 2 -11.63 -11.50 -1.36
CA LEU A 2 -11.66 -10.04 -1.33
C LEU A 2 -13.08 -9.55 -1.68
N GLN A 3 -13.53 -8.51 -0.99
CA GLN A 3 -14.85 -7.91 -1.16
C GLN A 3 -14.73 -6.52 -1.78
N ASP A 4 -15.71 -6.16 -2.60
CA ASP A 4 -15.81 -4.81 -3.15
C ASP A 4 -15.99 -3.81 -2.00
N GLY A 5 -15.09 -2.82 -1.93
CA GLY A 5 -14.97 -1.87 -0.84
C GLY A 5 -13.82 -2.15 0.14
N ASP A 6 -13.17 -3.31 0.07
CA ASP A 6 -11.98 -3.59 0.90
C ASP A 6 -10.80 -2.69 0.49
N ILE A 7 -9.91 -2.44 1.44
CA ILE A 7 -8.53 -2.02 1.16
C ILE A 7 -7.58 -3.15 1.58
N VAL A 8 -6.56 -3.41 0.78
CA VAL A 8 -5.62 -4.51 1.02
C VAL A 8 -4.19 -4.05 0.81
N ASN A 9 -3.34 -4.26 1.80
CA ASN A 9 -1.90 -4.10 1.65
C ASN A 9 -1.29 -5.42 1.19
N ILE A 10 -0.40 -5.36 0.21
CA ILE A 10 0.37 -6.51 -0.27
C ILE A 10 1.84 -6.21 -0.04
N ASP A 11 2.46 -7.01 0.82
CA ASP A 11 3.85 -6.86 1.24
C ASP A 11 4.73 -7.94 0.61
N ILE A 12 5.79 -7.49 -0.07
CA ILE A 12 6.64 -8.32 -0.90
C ILE A 12 8.09 -8.12 -0.48
N THR A 13 8.64 -9.20 0.08
CA THR A 13 10.09 -9.35 0.23
C THR A 13 10.60 -10.44 -0.70
N VAL A 14 11.67 -10.16 -1.45
CA VAL A 14 12.36 -11.14 -2.29
C VAL A 14 13.81 -11.30 -1.88
N PHE A 15 14.35 -12.50 -2.05
CA PHE A 15 15.78 -12.77 -1.93
C PHE A 15 16.37 -13.05 -3.31
N PHE A 16 17.28 -12.20 -3.76
CA PHE A 16 17.89 -12.31 -5.08
C PHE A 16 19.38 -11.98 -5.04
N LYS A 17 20.21 -12.88 -5.59
CA LYS A 17 21.67 -12.73 -5.68
C LYS A 17 22.36 -12.36 -4.35
N GLY A 18 21.90 -12.95 -3.24
CA GLY A 18 22.51 -12.74 -1.93
C GLY A 18 21.97 -11.54 -1.15
N MET A 19 20.99 -10.80 -1.68
CA MET A 19 20.42 -9.62 -1.02
C MET A 19 18.89 -9.72 -0.91
N HIS A 20 18.32 -9.03 0.09
CA HIS A 20 16.89 -8.88 0.25
C HIS A 20 16.43 -7.53 -0.33
N GLY A 21 15.30 -7.54 -1.04
CA GLY A 21 14.55 -6.34 -1.43
C GLY A 21 13.14 -6.42 -0.83
N ASP A 22 12.65 -5.31 -0.32
CA ASP A 22 11.42 -5.24 0.47
C ASP A 22 10.58 -4.01 0.07
N LEU A 23 9.29 -4.21 -0.18
CA LEU A 23 8.33 -3.15 -0.50
C LEU A 23 6.88 -3.61 -0.28
N ASN A 24 5.99 -2.66 -0.04
CA ASN A 24 4.55 -2.91 -0.04
C ASN A 24 3.78 -1.69 -0.54
N GLU A 25 2.53 -1.93 -0.93
CA GLU A 25 1.55 -0.89 -1.27
C GLU A 25 0.13 -1.32 -0.84
N THR A 26 -0.73 -0.33 -0.61
CA THR A 26 -2.14 -0.56 -0.25
C THR A 26 -3.05 -0.24 -1.44
N TYR A 27 -3.90 -1.18 -1.81
CA TYR A 27 -4.80 -1.09 -2.97
C TYR A 27 -6.27 -1.08 -2.56
N CYS A 28 -7.08 -0.38 -3.36
CA CYS A 28 -8.54 -0.46 -3.32
C CYS A 28 -9.02 -1.73 -4.03
N VAL A 29 -9.94 -2.47 -3.42
CA VAL A 29 -10.61 -3.62 -4.04
C VAL A 29 -11.97 -3.18 -4.57
N GLY A 30 -12.14 -3.26 -5.89
CA GLY A 30 -13.38 -2.83 -6.54
C GLY A 30 -13.56 -1.30 -6.54
N ASP A 31 -14.77 -0.87 -6.84
CA ASP A 31 -15.10 0.55 -7.03
C ASP A 31 -15.73 1.18 -5.77
N ASN A 32 -16.26 0.37 -4.85
CA ASN A 32 -17.06 0.82 -3.71
C ASN A 32 -16.25 1.09 -2.43
N VAL A 33 -14.99 1.53 -2.56
CA VAL A 33 -14.18 1.96 -1.41
C VAL A 33 -14.60 3.35 -0.94
N ASP A 34 -14.81 3.51 0.37
CA ASP A 34 -15.26 4.77 0.95
C ASP A 34 -14.17 5.87 0.93
N GLU A 35 -14.59 7.12 1.03
CA GLU A 35 -13.68 8.27 0.93
C GLU A 35 -12.71 8.37 2.10
N ASP A 36 -13.04 7.85 3.28
CA ASP A 36 -12.16 7.90 4.44
C ASP A 36 -11.00 6.92 4.26
N SER A 37 -11.29 5.72 3.74
CA SER A 37 -10.29 4.72 3.33
C SER A 37 -9.36 5.25 2.22
N LYS A 38 -9.89 5.95 1.22
CA LYS A 38 -9.05 6.59 0.18
C LYS A 38 -8.14 7.68 0.76
N ARG A 39 -8.66 8.51 1.68
CA ARG A 39 -7.86 9.51 2.39
C ARG A 39 -6.77 8.86 3.24
N LEU A 40 -7.06 7.73 3.88
CA LEU A 40 -6.09 6.96 4.65
C LEU A 40 -4.95 6.44 3.77
N ILE A 41 -5.25 5.77 2.65
CA ILE A 41 -4.23 5.26 1.71
C ILE A 41 -3.34 6.40 1.21
N LYS A 42 -3.96 7.50 0.76
CA LYS A 42 -3.23 8.67 0.26
C LYS A 42 -2.33 9.28 1.33
N GLY A 43 -2.87 9.50 2.53
CA GLY A 43 -2.11 10.09 3.63
C GLY A 43 -0.91 9.23 4.04
N ALA A 44 -1.08 7.90 4.10
CA ALA A 44 0.00 6.98 4.38
C ALA A 44 1.13 7.05 3.33
N TYR A 45 0.77 7.08 2.04
CA TYR A 45 1.75 7.22 0.95
C TYR A 45 2.47 8.57 0.99
N GLU A 46 1.74 9.67 1.18
CA GLU A 46 2.32 11.01 1.29
C GLU A 46 3.31 11.10 2.48
N CYS A 47 2.94 10.55 3.64
CA CYS A 47 3.83 10.49 4.81
C CYS A 47 5.14 9.73 4.50
N LEU A 48 5.04 8.55 3.87
CA LEU A 48 6.23 7.78 3.47
C LEU A 48 7.11 8.58 2.52
N MET A 49 6.52 9.19 1.49
CA MET A 49 7.28 9.94 0.49
C MET A 49 7.91 11.21 1.05
N GLU A 50 7.24 11.92 1.96
CA GLU A 50 7.83 13.08 2.64
C GLU A 50 9.00 12.68 3.54
N ALA A 51 8.95 11.52 4.20
CA ALA A 51 10.08 11.01 4.98
C ALA A 51 11.28 10.63 4.09
N VAL A 52 11.05 10.03 2.93
CA VAL A 52 12.10 9.66 1.96
C VAL A 52 12.80 10.88 1.34
N LYS A 53 12.12 12.02 1.25
CA LYS A 53 12.68 13.26 0.65
C LYS A 53 13.66 14.01 1.55
N GLN A 54 13.71 13.73 2.86
CA GLN A 54 14.59 14.40 3.83
C GLN A 54 16.07 14.04 3.62
#